data_AF-A0AAD7HBU2-F1
#
_entry.id   AF-A0AAD7HBU2-F1
#
_cell.length_a   1.000
_cell.length_b   1.000
_cell.length_c   1.000
_cell.angle_alpha   90.00
_cell.angle_beta   90.00
_cell.angle_gamma   90.00
#
_symmetry.space_group_name_H-M   'P 1'
#
loop_
_entity.id
_entity.type
_entity.pdbx_description
1 polymer ?
#
loop_
_entity_poly.entity_id
_entity_poly.type
_entity_poly.pdbx_seq_one_letter_code
_entity_poly.pdbx_strand_id
1 'polypeptide(L)'
;MEIPVGAQIFDLVFHPSHSTVYTALLTGHVKAFAYDAATHQDSFSVRPSKRSCRALTINEDGSRLYAAGKGKSIHTIDTVTGEIVETRTAAHDDPINRLKHLTPWLFATGDDNGVIKLWDPRQQESVRTHRQHFDYITDFLWLPDKHHLLATSGDGTLSVMDVRAKKTAPFAQSEDQEDELLAATTIKGGAKVVVGTQLGILSIFNRSSGYGDCVDRVPGHPSSIDALCALPPAFLESTTSFPGMENTVLTGSADGLVRAVQVLPTRLIGVVADHGDLPVERIAVGGGAGVLAPTLDEDKNEDKDGRVGKGKGKAKASSEDEEADEAAETGAGRWWVGSAGHDEVLRLTDLEAFFRNPSSGEGEGEASEDGDRDIEGSGDIDEEEAAEKDNEDEKEQPEEDSDGDDSDAPTARKRKRKPEKDPLVVRRKKGKNEVDVQGAFFDGL
;
A
#
# COMPACT_ATOMS: atom_id res chain seq x y z
N MET A 1 -2.62 -0.62 20.50
CA MET A 1 -1.77 0.43 21.11
C MET A 1 -1.75 1.63 20.17
N GLU A 2 -1.79 2.85 20.71
CA GLU A 2 -1.74 4.09 19.93
C GLU A 2 -0.48 4.89 20.28
N ILE A 3 0.22 5.39 19.26
CA ILE A 3 1.46 6.16 19.41
C ILE A 3 1.21 7.56 18.82
N PRO A 4 1.11 8.61 19.65
CA PRO A 4 0.98 9.99 19.17
C PRO A 4 2.27 10.45 18.48
N VAL A 5 2.19 10.76 17.19
CA VAL A 5 3.34 11.13 16.37
C VAL A 5 3.44 12.65 16.18
N GLY A 6 2.33 13.38 16.38
CA GLY A 6 2.26 14.85 16.42
C GLY A 6 2.32 15.54 15.05
N ALA A 7 2.09 14.78 13.97
CA ALA A 7 1.81 15.26 12.62
C ALA A 7 1.29 14.10 11.78
N GLN A 8 0.60 14.41 10.68
CA GLN A 8 0.14 13.43 9.69
C GLN A 8 1.28 12.52 9.20
N ILE A 9 1.00 11.22 9.16
CA ILE A 9 1.92 10.16 8.74
C ILE A 9 1.64 9.81 7.27
N PHE A 10 2.68 9.80 6.43
CA PHE A 10 2.57 9.41 5.02
C PHE A 10 3.09 8.01 4.72
N ASP A 11 3.99 7.51 5.56
CA ASP A 11 4.54 6.17 5.41
C ASP A 11 5.05 5.63 6.74
N LEU A 12 5.06 4.32 6.87
CA LEU A 12 5.61 3.62 8.02
C LEU A 12 6.32 2.33 7.60
N VAL A 13 7.39 1.98 8.30
CA VAL A 13 8.14 0.74 8.07
C VAL A 13 8.64 0.17 9.38
N PHE A 14 8.52 -1.14 9.55
CA PHE A 14 9.06 -1.83 10.70
C PHE A 14 10.52 -2.22 10.47
N HIS A 15 11.30 -2.22 11.55
CA HIS A 15 12.63 -2.83 11.53
C HIS A 15 12.49 -4.35 11.32
N PRO A 16 13.34 -4.98 10.49
CA PRO A 16 13.18 -6.41 10.15
C PRO A 16 13.42 -7.36 11.34
N SER A 17 14.22 -6.95 12.32
CA SER A 17 14.61 -7.80 13.46
C SER A 17 14.30 -7.24 14.84
N HIS A 18 13.98 -5.95 14.95
CA HIS A 18 13.82 -5.26 16.23
C HIS A 18 12.40 -4.74 16.32
N SER A 19 11.87 -4.63 17.54
CA SER A 19 10.56 -4.04 17.80
C SER A 19 10.61 -2.51 17.68
N THR A 20 10.91 -2.02 16.47
CA THR A 20 11.02 -0.59 16.15
C THR A 20 10.21 -0.29 14.90
N VAL A 21 9.44 0.79 14.93
CA VAL A 21 8.69 1.31 13.79
C VAL A 21 9.16 2.72 13.46
N TYR A 22 9.35 2.96 12.18
CA TYR A 22 9.74 4.25 11.63
C TYR A 22 8.56 4.89 10.93
N THR A 23 8.38 6.20 11.08
CA THR A 23 7.29 6.98 10.48
C THR A 23 7.84 8.16 9.72
N ALA A 24 7.26 8.46 8.55
CA ALA A 24 7.55 9.65 7.74
C ALA A 24 6.39 10.63 7.81
N LEU A 25 6.70 11.89 8.09
CA LEU A 25 5.69 12.89 8.43
C LEU A 25 5.55 14.00 7.40
N LEU A 26 4.36 14.61 7.38
CA LEU A 26 4.06 15.82 6.61
C LEU A 26 5.03 16.98 6.87
N THR A 27 5.56 17.07 8.08
CA THR A 27 6.53 18.10 8.48
C THR A 27 7.94 17.88 7.90
N GLY A 28 8.18 16.72 7.29
CA GLY A 28 9.49 16.28 6.80
C GLY A 28 10.34 15.58 7.86
N HIS A 29 9.77 15.30 9.03
CA HIS A 29 10.42 14.49 10.05
C HIS A 29 10.31 13.00 9.73
N VAL A 30 11.32 12.27 10.17
CA VAL A 30 11.32 10.81 10.30
C VAL A 30 11.50 10.52 11.78
N LYS A 31 10.55 9.78 12.38
CA LYS A 31 10.59 9.40 13.79
C LYS A 31 10.67 7.89 13.93
N ALA A 32 11.41 7.42 14.93
CA ALA A 32 11.53 6.02 15.29
C ALA A 32 10.95 5.79 16.68
N PHE A 33 10.16 4.74 16.83
CA PHE A 33 9.55 4.33 18.09
C PHE A 33 9.89 2.88 18.36
N ALA A 34 10.54 2.61 19.48
CA ALA A 34 10.65 1.25 20.01
C ALA A 34 9.31 0.89 20.66
N TYR A 35 8.88 -0.36 20.56
CA TYR A 35 7.61 -0.80 21.09
C TYR A 35 7.69 -2.20 21.69
N ASP A 36 6.80 -2.47 22.65
CA ASP A 36 6.49 -3.80 23.15
C ASP A 36 4.97 -4.00 23.21
N ALA A 37 4.52 -5.04 23.90
CA ALA A 37 3.10 -5.37 23.99
C ALA A 37 2.24 -4.35 24.76
N ALA A 38 2.85 -3.54 25.62
CA ALA A 38 2.14 -2.64 26.54
C ALA A 38 2.52 -1.17 26.36
N THR A 39 3.74 -0.90 25.89
CA THR A 39 4.34 0.44 25.90
C THR A 39 5.12 0.73 24.62
N HIS A 40 5.43 2.01 24.44
CA HIS A 40 6.32 2.48 23.40
C HIS A 40 7.28 3.52 23.98
N GLN A 41 8.40 3.72 23.29
CA GLN A 41 9.39 4.72 23.63
C GLN A 41 9.95 5.37 22.37
N ASP A 42 10.05 6.70 22.39
CA ASP A 42 10.70 7.47 21.34
C ASP A 42 12.19 7.08 21.27
N SER A 43 12.65 6.66 20.09
CA SER A 43 14.04 6.26 19.85
C SER A 43 14.84 7.42 19.25
N PHE A 44 14.37 7.99 18.13
CA PHE A 44 14.96 9.20 17.56
C PHE A 44 13.96 9.99 16.72
N SER A 45 14.28 11.27 16.49
CA SER A 45 13.56 12.15 15.56
C SER A 45 14.56 12.95 14.75
N VAL A 46 14.54 12.77 13.43
CA VAL A 46 15.41 13.48 12.50
C VAL A 46 14.57 14.18 11.46
N ARG A 47 15.05 15.30 10.92
CA ARG A 47 14.34 16.07 9.90
C ARG A 47 15.17 16.18 8.61
N PRO A 48 15.13 15.16 7.72
CA PRO A 48 15.92 15.17 6.50
C PRO A 48 15.57 16.31 5.54
N SER A 49 14.31 16.73 5.53
CA SER A 49 13.85 17.84 4.70
C SER A 49 12.88 18.76 5.44
N LYS A 50 12.86 20.04 5.05
CA LYS A 50 11.81 20.99 5.49
C LYS A 50 10.49 20.81 4.74
N ARG A 51 10.45 19.91 3.76
CA ARG A 51 9.27 19.52 2.99
C ARG A 51 8.79 18.14 3.46
N SER A 52 7.52 17.81 3.20
CA SER A 52 6.93 16.50 3.50
C SER A 52 7.80 15.33 3.08
N CYS A 53 7.98 14.38 4.01
CA CYS A 53 8.52 13.07 3.76
C CYS A 53 7.33 12.15 3.43
N ARG A 54 7.31 11.56 2.23
CA ARG A 54 6.16 10.78 1.73
C ARG A 54 6.41 9.28 1.70
N ALA A 55 7.67 8.87 1.73
CA ALA A 55 8.05 7.48 1.53
C ALA A 55 9.23 7.09 2.42
N LEU A 56 9.18 5.87 2.93
CA LEU A 56 10.25 5.19 3.66
C LEU A 56 10.49 3.80 3.06
N THR A 57 11.73 3.35 3.12
CA THR A 57 12.04 1.92 3.01
C THR A 57 13.29 1.62 3.80
N ILE A 58 13.34 0.45 4.43
CA ILE A 58 14.51 -0.03 5.14
C ILE A 58 15.25 -1.07 4.29
N ASN A 59 16.55 -1.17 4.44
CA ASN A 59 17.32 -2.26 3.84
C ASN A 59 17.13 -3.59 4.60
N GLU A 60 17.54 -4.69 3.97
CA GLU A 60 17.32 -6.06 4.48
C GLU A 60 17.90 -6.30 5.88
N ASP A 61 19.06 -5.73 6.20
CA ASP A 61 19.70 -5.88 7.52
C ASP A 61 19.19 -4.90 8.58
N GLY A 62 18.32 -3.96 8.20
CA GLY A 62 17.77 -2.96 9.10
C GLY A 62 18.70 -1.79 9.44
N SER A 63 19.95 -1.76 8.97
CA SER A 63 20.94 -0.73 9.35
C SER A 63 20.70 0.64 8.69
N ARG A 64 19.97 0.69 7.58
CA ARG A 64 19.77 1.91 6.79
C ARG A 64 18.31 2.11 6.42
N LEU A 65 17.80 3.27 6.80
CA LEU A 65 16.50 3.76 6.39
C LEU A 65 16.66 4.78 5.26
N TYR A 66 15.95 4.58 4.16
CA TYR A 66 15.88 5.53 3.05
C TYR A 66 14.58 6.32 3.18
N ALA A 67 14.70 7.64 3.08
CA ALA A 67 13.59 8.57 3.20
C ALA A 67 13.54 9.51 2.00
N ALA A 68 12.34 9.71 1.44
CA ALA A 68 12.11 10.58 0.29
C ALA A 68 10.73 11.25 0.35
N GLY A 69 10.53 12.28 -0.47
CA GLY A 69 9.27 13.02 -0.48
C GLY A 69 9.28 14.23 -1.40
N LYS A 70 8.58 15.28 -0.96
CA LYS A 70 8.42 16.54 -1.70
C LYS A 70 9.73 17.32 -1.89
N GLY A 71 10.78 16.97 -1.14
CA GLY A 71 12.13 17.49 -1.32
C GLY A 71 12.88 16.97 -2.55
N LYS A 72 12.32 16.01 -3.30
CA LYS A 72 12.92 15.41 -4.53
C LYS A 72 14.31 14.79 -4.34
N SER A 73 14.70 14.60 -3.08
CA SER A 73 15.99 14.10 -2.66
C SER A 73 15.77 12.80 -1.90
N ILE A 74 16.78 11.94 -1.90
CA ILE A 74 16.78 10.70 -1.13
C ILE A 74 17.79 10.86 0.00
N HIS A 75 17.33 10.61 1.23
CA HIS A 75 18.16 10.69 2.43
C HIS A 75 18.36 9.28 2.97
N THR A 76 19.61 8.93 3.30
CA THR A 76 19.94 7.69 4.00
C THR A 76 20.18 8.04 5.47
N ILE A 77 19.44 7.38 6.36
CA ILE A 77 19.51 7.53 7.82
C ILE A 77 20.05 6.23 8.38
N ASP A 78 21.04 6.32 9.27
CA ASP A 78 21.51 5.19 10.05
C ASP A 78 20.50 4.90 11.16
N THR A 79 20.01 3.67 11.23
CA THR A 79 18.94 3.31 12.17
C THR A 79 19.42 3.15 13.61
N VAL A 80 20.73 2.99 13.80
CA VAL A 80 21.35 2.92 15.12
C VAL A 80 21.61 4.33 15.63
N THR A 81 22.20 5.23 14.83
CA THR A 81 22.53 6.58 15.35
C THR A 81 21.40 7.59 15.19
N GLY A 82 20.43 7.33 14.31
CA GLY A 82 19.39 8.30 13.92
C GLY A 82 19.92 9.46 13.06
N GLU A 83 21.19 9.40 12.63
CA GLU A 83 21.83 10.47 11.86
C GLU A 83 21.67 10.26 10.34
N ILE A 84 21.63 11.37 9.60
CA ILE A 84 21.63 11.34 8.14
C ILE A 84 23.06 11.11 7.67
N VAL A 85 23.34 9.91 7.18
CA VAL A 85 24.68 9.52 6.70
C VAL A 85 24.92 9.91 5.24
N GLU A 86 23.87 10.07 4.44
CA GLU A 86 23.99 10.41 3.03
C GLU A 86 22.76 11.16 2.54
N THR A 87 22.94 12.08 1.60
CA THR A 87 21.85 12.76 0.89
C THR A 87 22.15 12.84 -0.59
N ARG A 88 21.28 12.24 -1.40
CA ARG A 88 21.26 12.35 -2.86
C ARG A 88 20.31 13.49 -3.25
N THR A 89 20.88 14.67 -3.48
CA THR A 89 20.11 15.86 -3.88
C THR A 89 19.66 15.76 -5.34
N ALA A 90 18.50 16.33 -5.67
CA ALA A 90 17.95 16.32 -7.03
C ALA A 90 17.89 14.90 -7.64
N ALA A 91 17.50 13.93 -6.81
CA ALA A 91 17.35 12.54 -7.24
C ALA A 91 16.26 12.39 -8.31
N HIS A 92 15.19 13.18 -8.20
CA HIS A 92 14.11 13.28 -9.19
C HIS A 92 13.85 14.72 -9.60
N ASP A 93 13.28 14.89 -10.79
CA ASP A 93 12.80 16.19 -11.28
C ASP A 93 11.50 16.59 -10.56
N ASP A 94 10.77 15.62 -9.99
CA ASP A 94 9.47 15.77 -9.32
C ASP A 94 9.45 15.13 -7.92
N PRO A 95 8.46 15.47 -7.07
CA PRO A 95 8.30 14.88 -5.75
C PRO A 95 8.25 13.35 -5.78
N ILE A 96 8.99 12.71 -4.88
CA ILE A 96 9.02 11.24 -4.77
C ILE A 96 7.86 10.80 -3.88
N ASN A 97 7.05 9.86 -4.35
CA ASN A 97 5.89 9.34 -3.62
C ASN A 97 6.11 7.98 -2.99
N ARG A 98 6.96 7.15 -3.59
CA ARG A 98 7.15 5.76 -3.16
C ARG A 98 8.60 5.33 -3.20
N LEU A 99 8.96 4.49 -2.24
CA LEU A 99 10.24 3.83 -2.11
C LEU A 99 10.02 2.33 -1.93
N LYS A 100 10.93 1.51 -2.45
CA LYS A 100 10.92 0.07 -2.18
C LYS A 100 12.32 -0.52 -2.20
N HIS A 101 12.73 -1.14 -1.11
CA HIS A 101 13.93 -1.97 -1.10
C HIS A 101 13.68 -3.26 -1.89
N LEU A 102 14.66 -3.68 -2.71
CA LEU A 102 14.53 -4.81 -3.62
C LEU A 102 15.57 -5.89 -3.31
N THR A 103 16.84 -5.50 -3.27
CA THR A 103 17.98 -6.38 -3.00
C THR A 103 19.01 -5.60 -2.18
N PRO A 104 20.01 -6.24 -1.54
CA PRO A 104 21.03 -5.55 -0.76
C PRO A 104 21.76 -4.41 -1.50
N TRP A 105 21.75 -4.43 -2.84
CA TRP A 105 22.39 -3.44 -3.70
C TRP A 105 21.40 -2.61 -4.53
N LEU A 106 20.09 -2.72 -4.28
CA LEU A 106 19.11 -1.99 -5.08
C LEU A 106 17.84 -1.61 -4.32
N PHE A 107 17.40 -0.37 -4.53
CA PHE A 107 16.07 0.10 -4.18
C PHE A 107 15.46 0.92 -5.32
N ALA A 108 14.14 1.04 -5.33
CA ALA A 108 13.37 1.80 -6.31
C ALA A 108 12.77 3.06 -5.69
N THR A 109 12.59 4.07 -6.52
CA THR A 109 11.84 5.29 -6.24
C THR A 109 10.84 5.54 -7.36
N GLY A 110 9.67 6.11 -7.02
CA GLY A 110 8.63 6.53 -7.96
C GLY A 110 8.16 7.93 -7.62
N ASP A 111 7.97 8.79 -8.63
CA ASP A 111 7.60 10.20 -8.45
C ASP A 111 6.17 10.55 -8.91
N ASP A 112 5.80 11.82 -8.71
CA ASP A 112 4.50 12.42 -9.11
C ASP A 112 4.25 12.37 -10.63
N ASN A 113 5.27 12.16 -11.47
CA ASN A 113 5.16 12.16 -12.94
C ASN A 113 5.40 10.76 -13.55
N GLY A 114 5.23 9.71 -12.76
CA GLY A 114 5.32 8.32 -13.24
C GLY A 114 6.74 7.84 -13.53
N VAL A 115 7.77 8.58 -13.11
CA VAL A 115 9.17 8.19 -13.34
C VAL A 115 9.60 7.25 -12.24
N ILE A 116 10.08 6.08 -12.63
CA ILE A 116 10.64 5.09 -11.73
C ILE A 116 12.15 5.07 -11.91
N LYS A 117 12.91 5.23 -10.81
CA LYS A 117 14.37 5.11 -10.83
C LYS A 117 14.84 3.97 -9.93
N LEU A 118 15.89 3.29 -10.38
CA LEU A 118 16.57 2.25 -9.60
C LEU A 118 17.91 2.78 -9.11
N TRP A 119 18.23 2.51 -7.85
CA TRP A 119 19.37 3.09 -7.16
C TRP A 119 20.23 2.02 -6.51
N ASP A 120 21.54 2.09 -6.76
CA ASP A 120 22.53 1.34 -6.01
C ASP A 120 22.99 2.23 -4.83
N PRO A 121 22.83 1.79 -3.57
CA PRO A 121 23.26 2.55 -2.40
C PRO A 121 24.75 2.97 -2.40
N ARG A 122 25.58 2.32 -3.23
CA ARG A 122 27.01 2.62 -3.37
C ARG A 122 27.29 3.68 -4.43
N GLN A 123 26.30 4.06 -5.22
CA GLN A 123 26.41 5.02 -6.33
C GLN A 123 25.57 6.27 -6.03
N GLN A 124 26.02 7.42 -6.54
CA GLN A 124 25.28 8.69 -6.42
C GLN A 124 24.19 8.82 -7.48
N GLU A 125 24.47 8.34 -8.70
CA GLU A 125 23.55 8.40 -9.83
C GLU A 125 22.59 7.20 -9.83
N SER A 126 21.41 7.40 -10.43
CA SER A 126 20.47 6.30 -10.64
C SER A 126 21.02 5.29 -11.65
N VAL A 127 20.91 4.01 -11.35
CA VAL A 127 21.34 2.90 -12.21
C VAL A 127 20.45 2.81 -13.46
N ARG A 128 19.14 3.05 -13.30
CA ARG A 128 18.16 3.06 -14.40
C ARG A 128 17.06 4.07 -14.14
N THR A 129 16.40 4.47 -15.23
CA THR A 129 15.21 5.31 -15.24
C THR A 129 14.19 4.71 -16.21
N HIS A 130 12.95 4.60 -15.76
CA HIS A 130 11.81 4.07 -16.49
C HIS A 130 10.71 5.15 -16.53
N ARG A 131 10.05 5.32 -17.69
CA ARG A 131 9.10 6.41 -17.99
C ARG A 131 7.89 5.89 -18.79
N GLN A 132 7.29 4.81 -18.31
CA GLN A 132 6.14 4.18 -18.92
C GLN A 132 4.80 4.65 -18.37
N HIS A 133 4.80 5.24 -17.17
CA HIS A 133 3.62 5.80 -16.54
C HIS A 133 3.47 7.29 -16.86
N PHE A 134 2.23 7.75 -16.88
CA PHE A 134 1.87 9.13 -17.20
C PHE A 134 1.32 9.91 -16.01
N ASP A 135 1.17 9.25 -14.87
CA ASP A 135 0.74 9.86 -13.61
C ASP A 135 1.55 9.30 -12.43
N TYR A 136 1.28 9.79 -11.24
CA TYR A 136 2.05 9.48 -10.04
C TYR A 136 2.12 7.98 -9.75
N ILE A 137 3.29 7.53 -9.27
CA ILE A 137 3.47 6.15 -8.80
C ILE A 137 2.84 5.99 -7.42
N THR A 138 1.88 5.07 -7.32
CA THR A 138 1.03 4.84 -6.15
C THR A 138 1.54 3.73 -5.25
N ASP A 139 2.19 2.68 -5.77
CA ASP A 139 2.82 1.65 -4.94
C ASP A 139 3.82 0.78 -5.71
N PHE A 140 4.70 0.11 -4.96
CA PHE A 140 5.65 -0.87 -5.48
C PHE A 140 5.55 -2.22 -4.76
N LEU A 141 5.49 -3.27 -5.58
CA LEU A 141 5.52 -4.66 -5.13
C LEU A 141 6.74 -5.38 -5.68
N TRP A 142 7.63 -5.81 -4.79
CA TRP A 142 8.82 -6.57 -5.15
C TRP A 142 8.53 -8.07 -5.17
N LEU A 143 8.86 -8.71 -6.30
CA LEU A 143 8.67 -10.14 -6.53
C LEU A 143 10.06 -10.79 -6.68
N PRO A 144 10.64 -11.33 -5.60
CA PRO A 144 12.03 -11.79 -5.59
C PRO A 144 12.28 -13.03 -6.46
N ASP A 145 11.27 -13.89 -6.64
CA ASP A 145 11.33 -15.14 -7.41
C ASP A 145 11.81 -14.93 -8.85
N LYS A 146 11.30 -13.89 -9.52
CA LYS A 146 11.67 -13.52 -10.89
C LYS A 146 12.49 -12.23 -10.95
N HIS A 147 12.77 -11.60 -9.81
CA HIS A 147 13.35 -10.26 -9.71
C HIS A 147 12.53 -9.21 -10.45
N HIS A 148 11.20 -9.30 -10.32
CA HIS A 148 10.29 -8.36 -10.93
C HIS A 148 9.89 -7.28 -9.93
N LEU A 149 9.97 -6.02 -10.36
CA LEU A 149 9.36 -4.91 -9.65
C LEU A 149 8.04 -4.57 -10.34
N LEU A 150 6.93 -4.74 -9.65
CA LEU A 150 5.63 -4.24 -10.08
C LEU A 150 5.44 -2.83 -9.53
N ALA A 151 4.97 -1.93 -10.38
CA ALA A 151 4.59 -0.57 -10.04
C ALA A 151 3.13 -0.35 -10.43
N THR A 152 2.38 0.26 -9.54
CA THR A 152 1.02 0.75 -9.80
C THR A 152 1.05 2.27 -9.94
N SER A 153 0.09 2.83 -10.66
CA SER A 153 0.02 4.27 -10.91
C SER A 153 -1.43 4.77 -10.90
N GLY A 154 -1.59 6.06 -10.62
CA GLY A 154 -2.84 6.79 -10.82
C GLY A 154 -3.28 6.88 -12.28
N ASP A 155 -2.42 6.50 -13.25
CA ASP A 155 -2.80 6.46 -14.67
C ASP A 155 -3.69 5.25 -15.05
N GLY A 156 -4.10 4.45 -14.06
CA GLY A 156 -4.94 3.28 -14.24
C GLY A 156 -4.23 2.04 -14.77
N THR A 157 -2.90 2.09 -14.91
CA THR A 157 -2.10 0.94 -15.36
C THR A 157 -1.13 0.45 -14.29
N LEU A 158 -0.76 -0.82 -14.41
CA LEU A 158 0.39 -1.37 -13.70
C LEU A 158 1.48 -1.76 -14.69
N SER A 159 2.73 -1.62 -14.27
CA SER A 159 3.88 -2.07 -15.04
C SER A 159 4.74 -3.03 -14.24
N VAL A 160 5.35 -3.98 -14.94
CA VAL A 160 6.25 -4.98 -14.37
C VAL A 160 7.61 -4.81 -15.02
N MET A 161 8.65 -4.59 -14.22
CA MET A 161 10.02 -4.40 -14.69
C MET A 161 10.88 -5.58 -14.24
N ASP A 162 11.63 -6.19 -15.17
CA ASP A 162 12.69 -7.13 -14.81
C ASP A 162 13.93 -6.33 -14.37
N VAL A 163 14.25 -6.41 -13.09
CA VAL A 163 15.35 -5.68 -12.47
C VAL A 163 16.71 -6.21 -12.92
N ARG A 164 16.82 -7.41 -13.48
CA ARG A 164 18.08 -7.93 -14.05
C ARG A 164 18.23 -7.61 -15.53
N ALA A 165 17.13 -7.38 -16.23
CA ALA A 165 17.17 -6.99 -17.63
C ALA A 165 17.82 -5.63 -17.81
N LYS A 166 18.63 -5.47 -18.87
CA LYS A 166 19.23 -4.17 -19.24
C LYS A 166 18.26 -3.27 -20.02
N LYS A 167 17.04 -3.72 -20.26
CA LYS A 167 16.03 -2.98 -21.04
C LYS A 167 15.39 -1.91 -20.17
N THR A 168 15.10 -0.76 -20.78
CA THR A 168 14.37 0.34 -20.14
C THR A 168 12.85 0.19 -20.28
N ALA A 169 12.39 -0.58 -21.28
CA ALA A 169 10.99 -0.93 -21.42
C ALA A 169 10.55 -1.90 -20.31
N PRO A 170 9.29 -1.82 -19.85
CA PRO A 170 8.75 -2.79 -18.91
C PRO A 170 8.73 -4.19 -19.53
N PHE A 171 8.82 -5.21 -18.69
CA PHE A 171 8.61 -6.61 -19.06
C PHE A 171 7.13 -6.85 -19.47
N ALA A 172 6.21 -6.24 -18.75
CA ALA A 172 4.77 -6.26 -19.03
C ALA A 172 4.12 -4.95 -18.55
N GLN A 173 3.02 -4.56 -19.17
CA GLN A 173 2.17 -3.45 -18.76
C GLN A 173 0.72 -3.87 -18.95
N SER A 174 -0.15 -3.53 -18.01
CA SER A 174 -1.58 -3.80 -18.15
C SER A 174 -2.23 -2.84 -19.15
N GLU A 175 -3.41 -3.22 -19.61
CA GLU A 175 -4.36 -2.30 -20.19
C GLU A 175 -4.85 -1.30 -19.12
N ASP A 176 -5.39 -0.18 -19.59
CA ASP A 176 -6.03 0.81 -18.73
C ASP A 176 -7.21 0.16 -18.02
N GLN A 177 -7.19 0.21 -16.69
CA GLN A 177 -8.23 -0.38 -15.85
C GLN A 177 -9.41 0.55 -15.61
N GLU A 178 -9.38 1.77 -16.18
CA GLU A 178 -10.38 2.83 -16.04
C GLU A 178 -10.60 3.27 -14.57
N ASP A 179 -9.62 3.01 -13.72
CA ASP A 179 -9.64 3.26 -12.27
C ASP A 179 -8.20 3.42 -11.76
N GLU A 180 -7.98 4.28 -10.77
CA GLU A 180 -6.64 4.47 -10.19
C GLU A 180 -6.22 3.22 -9.41
N LEU A 181 -5.00 2.73 -9.67
CA LEU A 181 -4.46 1.57 -8.96
C LEU A 181 -3.63 2.07 -7.77
N LEU A 182 -4.10 1.90 -6.54
CA LEU A 182 -3.57 2.62 -5.38
C LEU A 182 -2.57 1.84 -4.53
N ALA A 183 -2.75 0.53 -4.40
CA ALA A 183 -1.87 -0.35 -3.61
C ALA A 183 -1.82 -1.74 -4.21
N ALA A 184 -0.72 -2.47 -4.02
CA ALA A 184 -0.58 -3.82 -4.55
C ALA A 184 0.05 -4.81 -3.56
N THR A 185 -0.49 -6.02 -3.52
CA THR A 185 0.08 -7.13 -2.74
C THR A 185 -0.09 -8.48 -3.43
N THR A 186 0.39 -9.55 -2.82
CA THR A 186 0.28 -10.90 -3.39
C THR A 186 -0.55 -11.85 -2.54
N ILE A 187 -1.22 -12.79 -3.20
CA ILE A 187 -1.89 -13.95 -2.58
C ILE A 187 -1.46 -15.24 -3.29
N LYS A 188 -1.89 -16.40 -2.76
CA LYS A 188 -1.59 -17.74 -3.33
C LYS A 188 -0.09 -17.97 -3.50
N GLY A 189 0.69 -17.72 -2.45
CA GLY A 189 2.15 -17.90 -2.48
C GLY A 189 2.84 -17.05 -3.55
N GLY A 190 2.27 -15.87 -3.86
CA GLY A 190 2.80 -15.00 -4.89
C GLY A 190 2.28 -15.30 -6.29
N ALA A 191 1.38 -16.24 -6.53
CA ALA A 191 0.90 -16.55 -7.89
C ALA A 191 -0.06 -15.48 -8.46
N LYS A 192 -0.78 -14.77 -7.59
CA LYS A 192 -1.68 -13.69 -7.97
C LYS A 192 -1.29 -12.39 -7.28
N VAL A 193 -1.52 -11.29 -7.97
CA VAL A 193 -1.38 -9.93 -7.44
C VAL A 193 -2.78 -9.38 -7.20
N VAL A 194 -3.00 -8.80 -6.04
CA VAL A 194 -4.24 -8.09 -5.69
C VAL A 194 -3.90 -6.60 -5.68
N VAL A 195 -4.72 -5.81 -6.35
CA VAL A 195 -4.56 -4.37 -6.48
C VAL A 195 -5.80 -3.68 -5.93
N GLY A 196 -5.61 -2.76 -4.99
CA GLY A 196 -6.66 -1.91 -4.45
C GLY A 196 -6.87 -0.71 -5.37
N THR A 197 -8.12 -0.30 -5.52
CA THR A 197 -8.51 0.75 -6.47
C THR A 197 -9.25 1.90 -5.79
N GLN A 198 -9.41 3.01 -6.51
CA GLN A 198 -10.14 4.18 -6.00
C GLN A 198 -11.64 3.90 -5.82
N LEU A 199 -12.22 3.00 -6.60
CA LEU A 199 -13.64 2.63 -6.49
C LEU A 199 -13.96 1.61 -5.40
N GLY A 200 -13.00 1.23 -4.55
CA GLY A 200 -13.24 0.25 -3.49
C GLY A 200 -13.28 -1.21 -3.99
N ILE A 201 -12.68 -1.46 -5.16
CA ILE A 201 -12.64 -2.79 -5.79
C ILE A 201 -11.23 -3.37 -5.63
N LEU A 202 -11.14 -4.65 -5.30
CA LEU A 202 -9.89 -5.40 -5.37
C LEU A 202 -9.77 -6.08 -6.74
N SER A 203 -8.89 -5.57 -7.60
CA SER A 203 -8.58 -6.15 -8.90
C SER A 203 -7.51 -7.24 -8.77
N ILE A 204 -7.75 -8.41 -9.33
CA ILE A 204 -6.88 -9.58 -9.19
C ILE A 204 -6.19 -9.86 -10.52
N PHE A 205 -4.86 -9.85 -10.54
CA PHE A 205 -4.05 -10.19 -11.71
C PHE A 205 -3.41 -11.56 -11.55
N ASN A 206 -3.41 -12.34 -12.62
CA ASN A 206 -2.68 -13.61 -12.67
C ASN A 206 -1.29 -13.42 -13.31
N ARG A 207 -0.24 -13.72 -12.56
CA ARG A 207 1.14 -13.56 -13.03
C ARG A 207 1.49 -14.49 -14.19
N SER A 208 0.83 -15.65 -14.29
CA SER A 208 1.06 -16.58 -15.42
C SER A 208 0.41 -16.08 -16.72
N SER A 209 -0.61 -15.22 -16.62
CA SER A 209 -1.33 -14.67 -17.77
C SER A 209 -0.68 -13.40 -18.34
N GLY A 210 0.42 -12.93 -17.76
CA GLY A 210 1.23 -11.84 -18.33
C GLY A 210 0.80 -10.42 -17.95
N TYR A 211 -0.09 -10.24 -16.97
CA TYR A 211 -0.51 -8.93 -16.42
C TYR A 211 -1.28 -8.01 -17.38
N GLY A 212 -1.72 -8.49 -18.55
CA GLY A 212 -2.45 -7.66 -19.52
C GLY A 212 -3.76 -7.10 -18.97
N ASP A 213 -4.59 -7.95 -18.38
CA ASP A 213 -5.84 -7.53 -17.72
C ASP A 213 -6.04 -8.29 -16.41
N CYS A 214 -6.89 -7.75 -15.54
CA CYS A 214 -7.32 -8.42 -14.33
C CYS A 214 -8.13 -9.68 -14.69
N VAL A 215 -7.93 -10.76 -13.95
CA VAL A 215 -8.65 -12.02 -14.14
C VAL A 215 -9.92 -12.10 -13.31
N ASP A 216 -10.06 -11.22 -12.32
CA ASP A 216 -11.20 -11.18 -11.41
C ASP A 216 -11.24 -9.82 -10.66
N ARG A 217 -12.41 -9.45 -10.14
CA ARG A 217 -12.66 -8.24 -9.37
C ARG A 217 -13.54 -8.57 -8.17
N VAL A 218 -13.11 -8.13 -6.99
CA VAL A 218 -13.84 -8.34 -5.74
C VAL A 218 -14.33 -6.99 -5.21
N PRO A 219 -15.60 -6.63 -5.42
CA PRO A 219 -16.20 -5.43 -4.84
C PRO A 219 -16.54 -5.66 -3.37
N GLY A 220 -16.67 -4.59 -2.59
CA GLY A 220 -17.22 -4.67 -1.24
C GLY A 220 -16.83 -3.53 -0.31
N HIS A 221 -15.76 -2.79 -0.60
CA HIS A 221 -15.40 -1.61 0.18
C HIS A 221 -16.25 -0.41 -0.25
N PRO A 222 -16.77 0.40 0.69
CA PRO A 222 -17.61 1.55 0.38
C PRO A 222 -16.82 2.73 -0.21
N SER A 223 -15.50 2.73 -0.02
CA SER A 223 -14.57 3.79 -0.43
C SER A 223 -13.28 3.19 -1.01
N SER A 224 -12.37 4.05 -1.50
CA SER A 224 -11.07 3.67 -2.05
C SER A 224 -10.26 2.75 -1.14
N ILE A 225 -9.42 1.90 -1.73
CA ILE A 225 -8.51 1.00 -1.02
C ILE A 225 -7.08 1.52 -1.20
N ASP A 226 -6.67 2.40 -0.30
CA ASP A 226 -5.41 3.14 -0.37
C ASP A 226 -4.20 2.34 0.16
N ALA A 227 -4.44 1.30 0.96
CA ALA A 227 -3.38 0.46 1.51
C ALA A 227 -3.72 -1.03 1.41
N LEU A 228 -2.72 -1.82 1.00
CA LEU A 228 -2.78 -3.28 1.00
C LEU A 228 -1.54 -3.88 1.67
N CYS A 229 -1.75 -4.90 2.49
CA CYS A 229 -0.66 -5.67 3.08
C CYS A 229 -1.01 -7.16 3.10
N ALA A 230 -0.12 -8.02 2.62
CA ALA A 230 -0.27 -9.46 2.78
C ALA A 230 0.22 -9.89 4.17
N LEU A 231 -0.35 -10.99 4.67
CA LEU A 231 0.14 -11.60 5.90
C LEU A 231 1.53 -12.23 5.67
N PRO A 232 2.51 -12.00 6.56
CA PRO A 232 3.85 -12.55 6.42
C PRO A 232 3.86 -14.08 6.40
N PRO A 233 4.68 -14.74 5.56
CA PRO A 233 4.78 -16.20 5.54
C PRO A 233 5.10 -16.80 6.92
N ALA A 234 6.00 -16.17 7.68
CA ALA A 234 6.34 -16.60 9.03
C ALA A 234 5.16 -16.51 10.03
N PHE A 235 4.26 -15.54 9.85
CA PHE A 235 3.01 -15.47 10.63
C PHE A 235 2.03 -16.57 10.23
N LEU A 236 1.92 -16.86 8.93
CA LEU A 236 1.06 -17.95 8.43
C LEU A 236 1.55 -19.32 8.91
N GLU A 237 2.88 -19.52 8.98
CA GLU A 237 3.50 -20.75 9.48
C GLU A 237 3.29 -20.94 11.00
N SER A 238 3.31 -19.86 11.80
CA SER A 238 3.00 -19.95 13.23
C SER A 238 1.52 -20.22 13.49
N THR A 239 0.66 -19.81 12.56
CA THR A 239 -0.80 -19.81 12.70
C THR A 239 -1.42 -20.97 11.90
N THR A 240 -0.99 -22.20 12.19
CA THR A 240 -1.48 -23.44 11.52
C THR A 240 -2.97 -23.77 11.73
N SER A 241 -3.71 -22.92 12.45
CA SER A 241 -5.07 -23.20 12.92
C SER A 241 -6.19 -22.69 12.01
N PHE A 242 -5.89 -21.88 10.99
CA PHE A 242 -6.91 -21.23 10.16
C PHE A 242 -6.72 -21.50 8.66
N PRO A 243 -7.50 -22.40 8.05
CA PRO A 243 -7.37 -22.71 6.63
C PRO A 243 -7.68 -21.51 5.74
N GLY A 244 -6.86 -21.30 4.69
CA GLY A 244 -7.08 -20.29 3.66
C GLY A 244 -6.52 -18.90 3.97
N MET A 245 -5.77 -18.73 5.06
CA MET A 245 -5.12 -17.45 5.41
C MET A 245 -4.08 -16.99 4.37
N GLU A 246 -3.56 -17.89 3.53
CA GLU A 246 -2.66 -17.56 2.43
C GLU A 246 -3.32 -16.71 1.32
N ASN A 247 -4.64 -16.56 1.39
CA ASN A 247 -5.43 -15.69 0.52
C ASN A 247 -6.02 -14.48 1.26
N THR A 248 -5.61 -14.25 2.50
CA THR A 248 -6.04 -13.11 3.31
C THR A 248 -5.10 -11.94 3.14
N VAL A 249 -5.68 -10.77 2.91
CA VAL A 249 -4.97 -9.48 2.85
C VAL A 249 -5.57 -8.52 3.87
N LEU A 250 -4.76 -7.60 4.35
CA LEU A 250 -5.21 -6.44 5.09
C LEU A 250 -5.46 -5.30 4.12
N THR A 251 -6.61 -4.66 4.23
CA THR A 251 -7.03 -3.54 3.39
C THR A 251 -7.26 -2.30 4.25
N GLY A 252 -6.63 -1.18 3.92
CA GLY A 252 -6.92 0.13 4.49
C GLY A 252 -7.72 0.93 3.48
N SER A 253 -8.82 1.52 3.92
CA SER A 253 -9.73 2.24 3.05
C SER A 253 -9.93 3.68 3.51
N ALA A 254 -10.35 4.55 2.58
CA ALA A 254 -10.68 5.93 2.87
C ALA A 254 -11.90 6.10 3.80
N ASP A 255 -12.64 5.04 4.08
CA ASP A 255 -13.67 5.01 5.12
C ASP A 255 -13.11 4.90 6.55
N GLY A 256 -11.78 4.86 6.70
CA GLY A 256 -11.09 4.83 7.98
C GLY A 256 -10.94 3.46 8.61
N LEU A 257 -11.35 2.39 7.93
CA LEU A 257 -11.28 1.04 8.48
C LEU A 257 -10.13 0.23 7.88
N VAL A 258 -9.41 -0.47 8.75
CA VAL A 258 -8.52 -1.56 8.37
C VAL A 258 -9.28 -2.87 8.51
N ARG A 259 -9.33 -3.64 7.43
CA ARG A 259 -10.05 -4.93 7.39
C ARG A 259 -9.14 -6.08 7.04
N ALA A 260 -9.41 -7.24 7.61
CA ALA A 260 -8.86 -8.51 7.14
C ALA A 260 -9.85 -9.14 6.16
N VAL A 261 -9.43 -9.28 4.90
CA VAL A 261 -10.28 -9.78 3.80
C VAL A 261 -9.63 -11.03 3.22
N GLN A 262 -10.32 -12.16 3.32
CA GLN A 262 -9.99 -13.34 2.54
C GLN A 262 -10.47 -13.14 1.12
N VAL A 263 -9.55 -13.10 0.16
CA VAL A 263 -9.87 -12.81 -1.23
C VAL A 263 -10.45 -14.05 -1.92
N LEU A 264 -9.98 -15.25 -1.57
CA LEU A 264 -10.34 -16.51 -2.21
C LEU A 264 -10.60 -17.63 -1.18
N PRO A 265 -11.86 -18.08 -0.97
CA PRO A 265 -13.10 -17.43 -1.43
C PRO A 265 -13.31 -16.06 -0.74
N THR A 266 -14.06 -15.16 -1.37
CA THR A 266 -14.30 -13.82 -0.84
C THR A 266 -15.05 -13.88 0.49
N ARG A 267 -14.43 -13.37 1.55
CA ARG A 267 -15.01 -13.24 2.87
C ARG A 267 -14.34 -12.09 3.64
N LEU A 268 -15.14 -11.20 4.23
CA LEU A 268 -14.67 -10.28 5.26
C LEU A 268 -14.48 -11.06 6.56
N ILE A 269 -13.25 -11.06 7.11
CA ILE A 269 -12.94 -11.73 8.38
C ILE A 269 -13.29 -10.83 9.55
N GLY A 270 -12.99 -9.53 9.45
CA GLY A 270 -13.29 -8.55 10.49
C GLY A 270 -12.53 -7.25 10.33
N VAL A 271 -12.82 -6.30 11.23
CA VAL A 271 -12.15 -5.01 11.33
C VAL A 271 -10.96 -5.12 12.29
N VAL A 272 -9.76 -4.82 11.81
CA VAL A 272 -8.49 -4.92 12.55
C VAL A 272 -8.17 -3.61 13.29
N ALA A 273 -8.53 -2.48 12.70
CA ALA A 273 -8.34 -1.16 13.30
C ALA A 273 -9.36 -0.18 12.73
N ASP A 274 -9.69 0.83 13.53
CA ASP A 274 -10.65 1.88 13.21
C ASP A 274 -9.98 3.24 13.42
N HIS A 275 -9.97 4.07 12.38
CA HIS A 275 -9.44 5.44 12.37
C HIS A 275 -10.58 6.49 12.36
N GLY A 276 -11.82 6.10 12.62
CA GLY A 276 -13.01 6.95 12.52
C GLY A 276 -13.24 7.37 11.07
N ASP A 277 -13.56 8.65 10.85
CA ASP A 277 -13.82 9.18 9.50
C ASP A 277 -12.55 9.52 8.70
N LEU A 278 -11.35 9.17 9.20
CA LEU A 278 -10.08 9.55 8.58
C LEU A 278 -9.52 8.42 7.70
N PRO A 279 -9.19 8.68 6.43
CA PRO A 279 -8.67 7.66 5.51
C PRO A 279 -7.45 6.91 6.02
N VAL A 280 -7.42 5.59 5.84
CA VAL A 280 -6.22 4.77 6.10
C VAL A 280 -5.39 4.63 4.83
N GLU A 281 -4.39 5.49 4.70
CA GLU A 281 -3.52 5.52 3.51
C GLU A 281 -2.34 4.55 3.63
N ARG A 282 -2.03 4.04 4.82
CA ARG A 282 -0.87 3.16 5.04
C ARG A 282 -1.10 2.05 6.03
N ILE A 283 -0.62 0.87 5.65
CA ILE A 283 -0.53 -0.32 6.49
C ILE A 283 0.82 -0.98 6.25
N ALA A 284 1.48 -1.40 7.32
CA ALA A 284 2.58 -2.36 7.25
C ALA A 284 2.42 -3.42 8.32
N VAL A 285 2.96 -4.60 8.07
CA VAL A 285 3.05 -5.67 9.08
C VAL A 285 4.51 -5.85 9.44
N GLY A 286 4.80 -5.88 10.73
CA GLY A 286 6.13 -6.09 11.28
C GLY A 286 6.11 -7.08 12.43
N GLY A 287 7.19 -7.84 12.55
CA GLY A 287 7.46 -8.68 13.70
C GLY A 287 8.50 -8.02 14.61
N GLY A 288 8.49 -8.37 15.88
CA GLY A 288 9.54 -8.01 16.83
C GLY A 288 9.71 -9.11 17.86
N ALA A 289 10.91 -9.25 18.43
CA ALA A 289 11.20 -10.23 19.48
C ALA A 289 10.43 -9.97 20.79
N GLY A 290 9.53 -8.98 20.83
CA GLY A 290 8.74 -8.62 22.01
C GLY A 290 9.54 -7.86 23.08
N VAL A 291 10.79 -7.49 22.78
CA VAL A 291 11.67 -6.74 23.70
C VAL A 291 11.89 -5.33 23.15
N LEU A 292 11.80 -4.32 24.02
CA LEU A 292 12.16 -2.94 23.68
C LEU A 292 13.61 -2.90 23.18
N ALA A 293 13.83 -2.32 22.01
CA ALA A 293 15.19 -2.07 21.54
C ALA A 293 15.89 -1.10 22.52
N PRO A 294 17.17 -1.32 22.87
CA PRO A 294 17.88 -0.42 23.77
C PRO A 294 17.89 1.00 23.20
N THR A 295 17.51 1.97 24.02
CA THR A 295 17.46 3.38 23.63
C THR A 295 18.84 4.02 23.53
N LEU A 296 18.95 5.07 22.72
CA LEU A 296 20.21 5.75 22.39
C LEU A 296 20.74 6.72 23.44
N ASP A 297 20.14 6.77 24.64
CA ASP A 297 20.39 7.86 25.59
C ASP A 297 21.07 7.48 26.92
N GLU A 298 21.61 6.26 27.10
CA GLU A 298 22.29 5.92 28.37
C GLU A 298 23.80 6.14 28.43
N ASP A 299 24.52 6.42 27.32
CA ASP A 299 26.00 6.48 27.33
C ASP A 299 26.61 7.88 27.17
N LYS A 300 25.89 8.94 27.58
CA LYS A 300 26.46 10.31 27.66
C LYS A 300 26.25 10.97 29.01
N ASN A 301 26.69 10.32 30.09
CA ASN A 301 27.27 11.05 31.20
C ASN A 301 28.11 10.15 32.11
N GLU A 302 29.20 10.74 32.60
CA GLU A 302 30.15 10.22 33.60
C GLU A 302 31.26 9.31 33.07
N ASP A 303 32.35 9.93 32.59
CA ASP A 303 33.68 9.59 33.10
C ASP A 303 34.64 10.78 32.98
N LYS A 304 34.52 11.69 33.96
CA LYS A 304 35.62 12.50 34.47
C LYS A 304 35.74 12.21 35.95
N ASP A 305 36.54 11.23 36.31
CA ASP A 305 37.66 11.41 37.25
C ASP A 305 38.24 10.05 37.66
N GLY A 306 39.52 9.88 37.35
CA GLY A 306 40.28 8.73 37.79
C GLY A 306 40.47 8.75 39.31
N ARG A 307 40.09 7.66 39.99
CA ARG A 307 40.88 7.16 41.12
C ARG A 307 40.60 5.69 41.42
N VAL A 308 41.67 4.91 41.31
CA VAL A 308 41.79 3.52 41.76
C VAL A 308 41.48 3.40 43.25
N GLY A 309 40.53 2.55 43.60
CA GLY A 309 40.22 2.16 44.98
C GLY A 309 39.67 0.74 45.05
N LYS A 310 40.52 -0.23 45.39
CA LYS A 310 40.13 -1.61 45.71
C LYS A 310 39.26 -1.63 46.98
N GLY A 311 38.05 -2.17 46.88
CA GLY A 311 37.20 -2.49 48.03
C GLY A 311 36.47 -3.81 47.82
N LYS A 312 36.87 -4.85 48.55
CA LYS A 312 36.14 -6.11 48.66
C LYS A 312 34.95 -5.91 49.61
N GLY A 313 33.73 -6.18 49.16
CA GLY A 313 32.53 -6.24 50.00
C GLY A 313 31.65 -7.41 49.57
N LYS A 314 31.48 -8.40 50.45
CA LYS A 314 30.49 -9.47 50.35
C LYS A 314 29.17 -9.00 50.96
N ALA A 315 28.05 -9.18 50.26
CA ALA A 315 26.71 -9.33 50.84
C ALA A 315 25.83 -10.03 49.77
N LYS A 316 25.50 -11.31 49.93
CA LYS A 316 24.36 -11.88 50.67
C LYS A 316 23.05 -11.76 49.85
N ALA A 317 22.80 -12.80 49.06
CA ALA A 317 21.53 -13.03 48.37
C ALA A 317 20.44 -13.36 49.39
N SER A 318 19.30 -12.66 49.29
CA SER A 318 18.02 -13.05 49.86
C SER A 318 17.11 -13.39 48.69
N SER A 319 16.78 -14.67 48.60
CA SER A 319 15.73 -15.26 47.78
C SER A 319 14.37 -14.91 48.35
N GLU A 320 13.51 -14.29 47.56
CA GLU A 320 12.04 -14.28 47.69
C GLU A 320 11.54 -13.41 46.54
N ASP A 321 11.14 -14.05 45.43
CA ASP A 321 10.21 -13.59 44.38
C ASP A 321 10.18 -14.69 43.29
N GLU A 322 9.65 -15.87 43.63
CA GLU A 322 9.50 -17.04 42.73
C GLU A 322 8.11 -17.12 42.06
N GLU A 323 7.42 -15.98 41.83
CA GLU A 323 6.07 -16.00 41.23
C GLU A 323 5.84 -14.97 40.10
N ALA A 324 6.90 -14.53 39.42
CA ALA A 324 6.82 -13.63 38.25
C ALA A 324 7.43 -14.21 36.94
N ASP A 325 7.90 -15.46 36.96
CA ASP A 325 8.77 -16.01 35.90
C ASP A 325 8.09 -17.00 34.92
N GLU A 326 6.75 -17.05 34.87
CA GLU A 326 6.03 -17.90 33.89
C GLU A 326 5.57 -17.15 32.61
N ALA A 327 5.89 -15.86 32.46
CA ALA A 327 5.60 -15.09 31.23
C ALA A 327 6.83 -14.86 30.31
N ALA A 328 8.02 -15.32 30.71
CA ALA A 328 9.27 -15.13 29.98
C ALA A 328 9.68 -16.32 29.10
N GLU A 329 8.85 -17.36 28.98
CA GLU A 329 9.14 -18.53 28.15
C GLU A 329 8.12 -18.71 27.02
N THR A 330 8.38 -18.04 25.90
CA THR A 330 8.30 -18.55 24.52
C THR A 330 8.64 -17.40 23.58
N GLY A 331 9.90 -17.34 23.13
CA GLY A 331 10.42 -16.34 22.20
C GLY A 331 9.88 -16.46 20.76
N ALA A 332 8.57 -16.66 20.60
CA ALA A 332 7.89 -16.49 19.33
C ALA A 332 7.59 -14.99 19.17
N GLY A 333 8.27 -14.34 18.22
CA GLY A 333 8.08 -12.91 17.96
C GLY A 333 6.62 -12.60 17.63
N ARG A 334 6.04 -11.62 18.32
CA ARG A 334 4.67 -11.16 18.06
C ARG A 334 4.61 -10.35 16.77
N TRP A 335 3.48 -10.45 16.07
CA TRP A 335 3.22 -9.73 14.84
C TRP A 335 2.26 -8.57 15.06
N TRP A 336 2.62 -7.42 14.52
CA TRP A 336 1.86 -6.18 14.65
C TRP A 336 1.47 -5.65 13.28
N VAL A 337 0.25 -5.14 13.20
CA VAL A 337 -0.21 -4.31 12.09
C VAL A 337 -0.06 -2.86 12.51
N GLY A 338 0.78 -2.12 11.81
CA GLY A 338 0.84 -0.68 11.92
C GLY A 338 -0.06 -0.04 10.87
N SER A 339 -1.01 0.78 11.28
CA SER A 339 -1.89 1.55 10.39
C SER A 339 -1.82 3.04 10.69
N ALA A 340 -1.87 3.84 9.62
CA ALA A 340 -1.77 5.28 9.69
C ALA A 340 -2.51 5.96 8.53
N GLY A 341 -2.94 7.19 8.76
CA GLY A 341 -3.74 7.95 7.80
C GLY A 341 -3.55 9.46 7.93
N HIS A 342 -4.65 10.18 7.77
CA HIS A 342 -4.69 11.65 7.96
C HIS A 342 -4.68 12.07 9.43
N ASP A 343 -4.54 11.12 10.34
CA ASP A 343 -4.36 11.35 11.77
C ASP A 343 -2.90 11.55 12.16
N GLU A 344 -2.71 12.03 13.39
CA GLU A 344 -1.40 12.20 14.01
C GLU A 344 -1.03 11.02 14.92
N VAL A 345 -1.67 9.86 14.71
CA VAL A 345 -1.58 8.68 15.58
C VAL A 345 -1.22 7.46 14.73
N LEU A 346 -0.15 6.77 15.12
CA LEU A 346 0.15 5.44 14.60
C LEU A 346 -0.57 4.41 15.47
N ARG A 347 -1.42 3.57 14.86
CA ARG A 347 -2.08 2.46 15.55
C ARG A 347 -1.31 1.17 15.32
N LEU A 348 -0.96 0.49 16.41
CA LEU A 348 -0.37 -0.85 16.40
C LEU A 348 -1.38 -1.85 16.96
N THR A 349 -1.86 -2.77 16.12
CA THR A 349 -2.78 -3.86 16.49
C THR A 349 -2.03 -5.20 16.51
N ASP A 350 -2.21 -5.98 17.58
CA ASP A 350 -1.66 -7.34 17.68
C ASP A 350 -2.44 -8.29 16.76
N LEU A 351 -1.74 -8.84 15.78
CA LEU A 351 -2.33 -9.65 14.72
C LEU A 351 -2.73 -11.04 15.22
N GLU A 352 -1.94 -11.62 16.13
CA GLU A 352 -2.27 -12.92 16.71
C GLU A 352 -3.51 -12.83 17.60
N ALA A 353 -3.61 -11.76 18.40
CA ALA A 353 -4.78 -11.52 19.24
C ALA A 353 -6.06 -11.39 18.40
N PHE A 354 -6.01 -10.63 17.30
CA PHE A 354 -7.14 -10.47 16.38
C PHE A 354 -7.63 -11.81 15.82
N PHE A 355 -6.72 -12.63 15.27
CA PHE A 355 -7.13 -13.88 14.63
C PHE A 355 -7.51 -15.00 15.61
N ARG A 356 -7.02 -14.97 16.86
CA ARG A 356 -7.45 -15.92 17.90
C ARG A 356 -8.89 -15.66 18.37
N ASN A 357 -9.37 -14.42 18.31
CA ASN A 357 -10.68 -14.04 18.82
C ASN A 357 -11.45 -13.16 17.81
N PRO A 358 -11.87 -13.71 16.66
CA PRO A 358 -12.47 -12.92 15.59
C PRO A 358 -13.83 -12.29 15.94
N SER A 359 -14.46 -12.68 17.05
CA SER A 359 -15.81 -12.24 17.45
C SER A 359 -15.85 -10.92 18.24
N SER A 360 -14.73 -10.26 18.53
CA SER A 360 -14.74 -8.99 19.31
C SER A 360 -14.98 -7.73 18.47
N GLY A 361 -15.33 -7.86 17.19
CA GLY A 361 -15.56 -6.74 16.26
C GLY A 361 -17.02 -6.48 15.91
N GLU A 362 -17.97 -7.22 16.47
CA GLU A 362 -19.39 -6.87 16.35
C GLU A 362 -19.70 -5.76 17.36
N GLY A 363 -19.76 -4.52 16.90
CA GLY A 363 -20.28 -3.41 17.69
C GLY A 363 -21.69 -3.74 18.14
N GLU A 364 -21.94 -3.63 19.44
CA GLU A 364 -23.28 -3.71 20.04
C GLU A 364 -24.14 -2.57 19.49
N GLY A 365 -24.81 -2.81 18.37
CA GLY A 365 -25.96 -2.03 17.95
C GLY A 365 -27.14 -2.40 18.85
N GLU A 366 -27.45 -1.53 19.81
CA GLU A 366 -28.68 -1.62 20.60
C GLU A 366 -29.90 -1.64 19.66
N ALA A 367 -30.45 -2.82 19.42
CA ALA A 367 -31.77 -2.97 18.81
C ALA A 367 -32.81 -2.46 19.81
N SER A 368 -33.33 -1.26 19.56
CA SER A 368 -34.53 -0.78 20.25
C SER A 368 -35.74 -1.56 19.73
N GLU A 369 -36.33 -2.35 20.62
CA GLU A 369 -37.68 -2.88 20.45
C GLU A 369 -38.66 -1.71 20.46
N ASP A 370 -39.33 -1.45 19.33
CA ASP A 370 -40.56 -0.66 19.33
C ASP A 370 -41.57 -1.25 18.32
N GLY A 371 -42.48 -2.06 18.89
CA GLY A 371 -43.91 -1.77 18.88
C GLY A 371 -44.66 -1.83 17.56
N ASP A 372 -45.39 -2.92 17.40
CA ASP A 372 -46.62 -3.12 16.61
C ASP A 372 -47.35 -1.85 16.14
N ARG A 373 -47.73 -1.86 14.86
CA ARG A 373 -49.09 -1.47 14.46
C ARG A 373 -49.49 -2.01 13.10
N ASP A 374 -50.54 -2.83 13.13
CA ASP A 374 -51.31 -3.38 12.03
C ASP A 374 -51.86 -2.30 11.08
N ILE A 375 -51.77 -2.54 9.77
CA ILE A 375 -52.77 -2.09 8.80
C ILE A 375 -52.96 -3.17 7.73
N GLU A 376 -54.11 -3.85 7.80
CA GLU A 376 -54.70 -4.63 6.71
C GLU A 376 -55.17 -3.70 5.58
N GLY A 377 -55.07 -4.15 4.32
CA GLY A 377 -55.62 -3.39 3.19
C GLY A 377 -55.34 -3.97 1.80
N SER A 378 -55.98 -5.12 1.52
CA SER A 378 -56.50 -5.60 0.21
C SER A 378 -56.10 -4.93 -1.10
N GLY A 379 -55.76 -5.75 -2.11
CA GLY A 379 -55.90 -5.40 -3.52
C GLY A 379 -55.22 -6.37 -4.48
N ASP A 380 -55.90 -7.46 -4.83
CA ASP A 380 -55.65 -8.24 -6.05
C ASP A 380 -55.73 -7.34 -7.30
N ILE A 381 -54.93 -7.62 -8.34
CA ILE A 381 -55.30 -7.66 -9.78
C ILE A 381 -54.08 -8.06 -10.62
N ASP A 382 -54.18 -9.29 -11.14
CA ASP A 382 -53.92 -9.81 -12.49
C ASP A 382 -52.60 -9.55 -13.25
N GLU A 383 -52.00 -10.71 -13.56
CA GLU A 383 -51.11 -11.02 -14.68
C GLU A 383 -51.78 -10.72 -16.03
N GLU A 384 -51.06 -10.07 -16.95
CA GLU A 384 -51.27 -10.28 -18.39
C GLU A 384 -49.93 -10.36 -19.12
N GLU A 385 -49.63 -11.58 -19.60
CA GLU A 385 -48.70 -11.84 -20.69
C GLU A 385 -49.28 -11.28 -22.01
N ALA A 386 -48.43 -10.67 -22.84
CA ALA A 386 -48.69 -10.54 -24.26
C ALA A 386 -47.39 -10.77 -25.04
N ALA A 387 -47.29 -11.98 -25.59
CA ALA A 387 -46.37 -12.33 -26.65
C ALA A 387 -47.00 -11.96 -28.00
N GLU A 388 -46.29 -11.21 -28.84
CA GLU A 388 -46.54 -11.20 -30.28
C GLU A 388 -45.22 -11.42 -31.02
N LYS A 389 -45.20 -12.55 -31.73
CA LYS A 389 -44.31 -12.86 -32.84
C LYS A 389 -44.90 -12.17 -34.07
N ASP A 390 -44.05 -11.60 -34.91
CA ASP A 390 -44.25 -11.72 -36.35
C ASP A 390 -42.90 -11.81 -37.07
N ASN A 391 -42.85 -12.81 -37.95
CA ASN A 391 -41.81 -13.06 -38.93
C ASN A 391 -41.89 -12.00 -40.05
N GLU A 392 -40.76 -11.70 -40.70
CA GLU A 392 -40.62 -12.02 -42.12
C GLU A 392 -39.15 -11.84 -42.56
N ASP A 393 -38.68 -12.87 -43.25
CA ASP A 393 -37.40 -12.99 -43.94
C ASP A 393 -37.30 -11.99 -45.10
N GLU A 394 -36.10 -11.47 -45.37
CA GLU A 394 -35.60 -11.40 -46.74
C GLU A 394 -34.07 -11.29 -46.76
N LYS A 395 -33.44 -12.32 -47.36
CA LYS A 395 -32.03 -12.36 -47.77
C LYS A 395 -31.90 -11.61 -49.10
N GLU A 396 -30.82 -10.86 -49.29
CA GLU A 396 -30.02 -10.90 -50.51
C GLU A 396 -28.70 -10.10 -50.38
N GLN A 397 -27.62 -10.74 -50.79
CA GLN A 397 -26.29 -10.22 -51.17
C GLN A 397 -25.88 -11.05 -52.40
N PRO A 398 -24.84 -10.70 -53.17
CA PRO A 398 -24.29 -9.38 -53.52
C PRO A 398 -24.14 -9.24 -55.05
N GLU A 399 -23.74 -8.06 -55.55
CA GLU A 399 -23.17 -7.94 -56.91
C GLU A 399 -21.74 -7.40 -56.88
N GLU A 400 -20.90 -8.12 -57.63
CA GLU A 400 -19.54 -7.81 -58.03
C GLU A 400 -19.54 -6.74 -59.15
N ASP A 401 -18.50 -5.92 -59.23
CA ASP A 401 -18.00 -5.47 -60.52
C ASP A 401 -16.48 -5.34 -60.47
N SER A 402 -15.85 -5.96 -61.47
CA SER A 402 -14.42 -6.02 -61.73
C SER A 402 -13.93 -4.83 -62.54
N ASP A 403 -12.60 -4.64 -62.52
CA ASP A 403 -11.70 -4.13 -63.58
C ASP A 403 -10.64 -3.23 -62.89
N GLY A 404 -9.33 -3.42 -62.96
CA GLY A 404 -8.47 -4.18 -63.86
C GLY A 404 -7.24 -3.31 -64.15
N ASP A 405 -6.07 -3.71 -63.64
CA ASP A 405 -4.68 -3.46 -64.12
C ASP A 405 -4.16 -1.99 -64.30
N ASP A 406 -2.88 -1.61 -64.13
CA ASP A 406 -1.61 -2.31 -63.95
C ASP A 406 -0.50 -1.31 -63.51
N SER A 407 0.56 -1.83 -62.88
CA SER A 407 1.98 -1.41 -62.94
C SER A 407 2.56 -0.12 -62.28
N ASP A 408 3.68 -0.37 -61.59
CA ASP A 408 4.92 0.40 -61.41
C ASP A 408 5.04 1.60 -60.43
N ALA A 409 5.74 1.34 -59.33
CA ALA A 409 6.63 2.28 -58.64
C ALA A 409 7.99 2.31 -59.38
N PRO A 410 8.86 3.37 -59.33
CA PRO A 410 9.28 4.01 -58.07
C PRO A 410 9.72 5.49 -58.14
N THR A 411 10.15 5.99 -56.97
CA THR A 411 11.21 6.99 -56.68
C THR A 411 10.83 8.29 -55.97
N ALA A 412 11.67 8.60 -54.97
CA ALA A 412 11.58 9.71 -54.06
C ALA A 412 12.11 11.03 -54.66
N ARG A 413 11.52 12.18 -54.27
CA ARG A 413 12.24 13.45 -54.13
C ARG A 413 11.50 14.49 -53.27
N LYS A 414 12.25 15.05 -52.33
CA LYS A 414 11.92 16.17 -51.41
C LYS A 414 11.47 17.43 -52.16
N ARG A 415 10.51 18.20 -51.61
CA ARG A 415 10.72 19.59 -51.10
C ARG A 415 9.45 20.35 -50.65
N LYS A 416 9.65 21.08 -49.54
CA LYS A 416 9.18 22.43 -49.16
C LYS A 416 7.79 22.62 -48.49
N ARG A 417 7.89 22.90 -47.17
CA ARG A 417 6.93 23.65 -46.33
C ARG A 417 6.69 25.09 -46.82
N LYS A 418 5.47 25.60 -46.63
CA LYS A 418 5.16 26.92 -46.04
C LYS A 418 3.74 26.93 -45.42
N PRO A 419 3.45 27.84 -44.46
CA PRO A 419 2.46 27.64 -43.39
C PRO A 419 1.17 28.45 -43.60
N GLU A 420 0.06 28.01 -43.00
CA GLU A 420 -1.11 28.83 -42.66
C GLU A 420 -1.83 28.18 -41.48
N LYS A 421 -1.78 28.81 -40.30
CA LYS A 421 -2.80 29.70 -39.71
C LYS A 421 -3.97 28.92 -39.11
N ASP A 422 -3.86 28.83 -37.80
CA ASP A 422 -4.84 28.43 -36.79
C ASP A 422 -6.14 29.25 -36.89
N PRO A 423 -7.30 28.58 -36.96
CA PRO A 423 -8.51 29.13 -36.41
C PRO A 423 -9.16 28.08 -35.51
N LEU A 424 -9.23 28.33 -34.20
CA LEU A 424 -10.51 28.35 -33.48
C LEU A 424 -10.30 28.75 -32.02
N VAL A 425 -10.75 29.98 -31.76
CA VAL A 425 -10.91 30.60 -30.46
C VAL A 425 -11.94 29.85 -29.63
N VAL A 426 -11.53 29.44 -28.43
CA VAL A 426 -12.37 28.85 -27.38
C VAL A 426 -13.41 29.87 -26.90
N ARG A 427 -14.70 29.54 -26.99
CA ARG A 427 -15.79 30.21 -26.26
C ARG A 427 -16.35 29.28 -25.20
N ARG A 428 -16.07 29.60 -23.93
CA ARG A 428 -16.70 29.00 -22.75
C ARG A 428 -18.20 29.33 -22.73
N LYS A 429 -19.05 28.32 -22.49
CA LYS A 429 -20.43 28.52 -22.04
C LYS A 429 -20.71 27.66 -20.82
N LYS A 430 -21.29 28.32 -19.81
CA LYS A 430 -21.69 27.83 -18.49
C LYS A 430 -23.01 27.06 -18.65
N GLY A 431 -23.10 25.83 -18.16
CA GLY A 431 -24.33 25.05 -18.12
C GLY A 431 -24.27 24.03 -16.97
N LYS A 432 -25.23 24.12 -16.06
CA LYS A 432 -25.49 23.17 -14.97
C LYS A 432 -25.90 21.82 -15.56
N ASN A 433 -25.32 20.73 -15.09
CA ASN A 433 -25.94 19.41 -15.15
C ASN A 433 -26.17 18.96 -13.70
N GLU A 434 -27.43 19.05 -13.27
CA GLU A 434 -27.97 18.27 -12.16
C GLU A 434 -28.11 16.82 -12.66
N VAL A 435 -27.58 15.87 -11.89
CA VAL A 435 -27.84 14.45 -12.07
C VAL A 435 -28.70 14.04 -10.89
N ASP A 436 -29.93 13.64 -11.19
CA ASP A 436 -30.90 13.13 -10.23
C ASP A 436 -30.53 11.66 -9.95
N VAL A 437 -30.09 11.36 -8.73
CA VAL A 437 -29.72 10.00 -8.31
C VAL A 437 -30.88 9.45 -7.48
N GLN A 438 -31.58 8.46 -8.02
CA GLN A 438 -32.50 7.66 -7.23
C GLN A 438 -31.69 6.73 -6.33
N GLY A 439 -31.92 6.83 -5.02
CA GLY A 439 -31.22 6.07 -3.99
C GLY A 439 -31.45 4.57 -4.10
N ALA A 440 -30.37 3.80 -3.92
CA ALA A 440 -30.40 2.34 -3.94
C ALA A 440 -29.92 1.76 -2.60
N PHE A 441 -30.88 1.09 -1.95
CA PHE A 441 -30.79 -0.15 -1.17
C PHE A 441 -29.96 -0.24 0.13
N PHE A 442 -29.07 0.69 0.49
CA PHE A 442 -28.30 0.60 1.76
C PHE A 442 -28.50 1.78 2.74
N ASP A 443 -29.71 2.33 2.83
CA ASP A 443 -30.08 3.32 3.86
C ASP A 443 -30.49 2.68 5.21
N GLY A 444 -29.96 1.50 5.53
CA GLY A 444 -30.32 0.81 6.77
C GLY A 444 -29.42 -0.38 7.07
N LEU A 445 -28.18 -0.12 7.50
CA LEU A 445 -27.33 -1.01 8.28
C LEU A 445 -26.26 -0.23 9.04
#